data_AF-A0ABD0QV41-F1
#
_entry.id   AF-A0ABD0QV41-F1
#
_cell.length_a   1.000
_cell.length_b   1.000
_cell.length_c   1.000
_cell.angle_alpha   90.00
_cell.angle_beta   90.00
_cell.angle_gamma   90.00
#
_symmetry.space_group_name_H-M   'P 1'
#
loop_
_entity.id
_entity.type
_entity.pdbx_description
1 polymer ?
#
loop_
_entity_poly.entity_id
_entity_poly.type
_entity_poly.pdbx_seq_one_letter_code
_entity_poly.pdbx_strand_id
1 'polypeptide(L)'
;IIFGDGCSMLCRCAGNYTFDCVDNTCDPVTEECREVGGVNGCYPKGTSTCVASGDPHYNTFDNRRYDFMGTCSYLMSEPCNSTDVPHFAVYTDNENRYNNPHISYVKAVHVHALGVIVSILKGGTVQVNGTNVNIPLSPVSGVDIFMAGKHYTVALNFGVTVRYDGNHYMEIKVIKDYEDKLCGLCGDYNGDPQDDFQTPTGELVQNPNDFGHSWNTDTECNKPDIVPPSGCTDDEEELYEGPAYCGIILDSNGPFAACHPKVNPN
;
A
#
# COMPACT_ATOMS: atom_id res chain seq x y z
N ILE A 1 -34.50 7.82 -2.50
CA ILE A 1 -33.69 8.75 -1.68
C ILE A 1 -32.78 9.48 -2.66
N ILE A 2 -32.74 10.79 -2.62
CA ILE A 2 -31.93 11.64 -3.51
C ILE A 2 -31.11 12.61 -2.66
N PHE A 3 -29.93 13.00 -3.14
CA PHE A 3 -29.16 14.05 -2.50
C PHE A 3 -29.65 15.42 -2.96
N GLY A 4 -29.91 16.32 -2.01
CA GLY A 4 -30.22 17.73 -2.25
C GLY A 4 -29.01 18.61 -1.92
N ASP A 5 -28.98 19.81 -2.49
CA ASP A 5 -28.03 20.89 -2.18
C ASP A 5 -26.57 20.42 -2.05
N GLY A 6 -26.04 19.74 -3.08
CA GLY A 6 -24.64 19.30 -3.10
C GLY A 6 -24.28 18.34 -1.96
N CYS A 7 -25.06 17.27 -1.80
CA CYS A 7 -24.96 16.25 -0.75
C CYS A 7 -25.25 16.72 0.68
N SER A 8 -25.53 18.00 0.92
CA SER A 8 -25.84 18.53 2.25
C SER A 8 -27.23 18.10 2.76
N MET A 9 -28.08 17.57 1.88
CA MET A 9 -29.39 17.04 2.26
C MET A 9 -29.62 15.63 1.71
N LEU A 10 -30.33 14.82 2.49
CA LEU A 10 -30.87 13.53 2.05
C LEU A 10 -32.39 13.62 2.00
N CYS A 11 -32.95 13.55 0.79
CA CYS A 11 -34.37 13.73 0.55
C CYS A 11 -35.06 12.41 0.18
N ARG A 12 -36.25 12.18 0.73
CA ARG A 12 -37.17 11.10 0.31
C ARG A 12 -38.44 11.71 -0.28
N CYS A 13 -39.01 11.03 -1.27
CA CYS A 13 -40.30 11.45 -1.84
C CYS A 13 -41.43 11.17 -0.84
N ALA A 14 -42.13 12.20 -0.40
CA ALA A 14 -43.28 12.11 0.50
C ALA A 14 -44.62 11.99 -0.25
N GLY A 15 -44.58 12.00 -1.59
CA GLY A 15 -45.76 12.00 -2.46
C GLY A 15 -46.21 13.41 -2.85
N ASN A 16 -47.13 13.51 -3.81
CA ASN A 16 -47.68 14.79 -4.30
C ASN A 16 -46.60 15.84 -4.68
N TYR A 17 -45.50 15.40 -5.32
CA TYR A 17 -44.36 16.24 -5.68
C TYR A 17 -43.66 16.94 -4.49
N THR A 18 -43.82 16.41 -3.28
CA THR A 18 -43.14 16.91 -2.07
C THR A 18 -41.99 15.99 -1.65
N PHE A 19 -40.94 16.60 -1.09
CA PHE A 19 -39.78 15.92 -0.57
C PHE A 19 -39.65 16.19 0.93
N ASP A 20 -39.41 15.13 1.72
CA ASP A 20 -38.94 15.25 3.09
C ASP A 20 -37.41 15.17 3.05
N CYS A 21 -36.74 16.26 3.42
CA CYS A 21 -35.28 16.33 3.45
C CYS A 21 -34.77 16.43 4.89
N VAL A 22 -33.63 15.80 5.15
CA VAL A 22 -32.88 15.92 6.40
C VAL A 22 -31.44 16.29 6.08
N ASP A 23 -30.76 16.93 7.03
CA ASP A 23 -29.34 17.26 6.90
C ASP A 23 -28.51 15.98 6.67
N ASN A 24 -27.53 16.08 5.79
CA ASN A 24 -26.64 15.00 5.41
C ASN A 24 -25.20 15.50 5.28
N THR A 25 -24.25 14.64 5.60
CA THR A 25 -22.84 14.88 5.33
C THR A 25 -22.22 13.55 4.96
N CYS A 26 -21.40 13.53 3.91
CA CYS A 26 -20.66 12.33 3.54
C CYS A 26 -19.69 11.94 4.65
N ASP A 27 -19.31 10.66 4.72
CA ASP A 27 -18.26 10.26 5.65
C ASP A 27 -16.97 11.04 5.31
N PRO A 28 -16.48 11.91 6.22
CA PRO A 28 -15.45 12.89 5.86
C PRO A 28 -14.08 12.24 5.58
N VAL A 29 -13.90 10.99 6.01
CA VAL A 29 -12.65 10.24 5.84
C VAL A 29 -12.70 9.44 4.54
N THR A 30 -13.79 8.69 4.32
CA THR A 30 -13.87 7.68 3.27
C THR A 30 -14.65 8.12 2.04
N GLU A 31 -15.45 9.18 2.15
CA GLU A 31 -16.32 9.67 1.08
C GLU A 31 -16.06 11.14 0.73
N GLU A 32 -16.42 11.50 -0.49
CA GLU A 32 -16.47 12.86 -1.00
C GLU A 32 -17.82 13.10 -1.68
N CYS A 33 -18.33 14.33 -1.59
CA CYS A 33 -19.48 14.74 -2.39
C CYS A 33 -19.01 15.04 -3.81
N ARG A 34 -19.54 14.31 -4.78
CA ARG A 34 -19.28 14.57 -6.21
C ARG A 34 -20.51 14.28 -7.06
N GLU A 35 -20.50 14.82 -8.27
CA GLU A 35 -21.54 14.57 -9.27
C GLU A 35 -21.08 13.47 -10.25
N VAL A 36 -21.84 12.37 -10.34
CA VAL A 36 -21.58 11.30 -11.30
C VAL A 36 -22.81 11.10 -12.17
N GLY A 37 -22.69 11.39 -13.47
CA GLY A 37 -23.80 11.27 -14.42
C GLY A 37 -24.98 12.23 -14.15
N GLY A 38 -24.69 13.43 -13.64
CA GLY A 38 -25.71 14.43 -13.31
C GLY A 38 -26.39 14.25 -11.95
N VAL A 39 -25.92 13.30 -11.13
CA VAL A 39 -26.48 13.02 -9.80
C VAL A 39 -25.40 13.27 -8.74
N ASN A 40 -25.71 14.16 -7.79
CA ASN A 40 -24.88 14.36 -6.61
C ASN A 40 -25.02 13.17 -5.66
N GLY A 41 -23.92 12.80 -5.02
CA GLY A 41 -23.93 11.79 -3.96
C GLY A 41 -22.61 11.71 -3.22
N CYS A 42 -22.66 11.00 -2.10
CA CYS A 42 -21.45 10.60 -1.38
C CYS A 42 -20.86 9.38 -2.08
N TYR A 43 -19.62 9.52 -2.54
CA TYR A 43 -18.90 8.45 -3.21
C TYR A 43 -17.59 8.18 -2.49
N PRO A 44 -17.05 6.95 -2.53
CA PRO A 44 -15.74 6.68 -1.98
C PRO A 44 -14.69 7.60 -2.60
N LYS A 45 -13.84 8.18 -1.74
CA LYS A 45 -12.65 8.91 -2.19
C LYS A 45 -11.76 8.02 -3.04
N GLY A 46 -11.00 8.65 -3.94
CA GLY A 46 -9.91 7.96 -4.63
C GLY A 46 -8.94 7.35 -3.64
N THR A 47 -8.30 6.25 -4.02
CA THR A 47 -7.28 5.58 -3.20
C THR A 47 -6.15 5.10 -4.09
N SER A 48 -4.93 5.09 -3.55
CA SER A 48 -3.82 4.37 -4.16
C SER A 48 -3.20 3.38 -3.20
N THR A 49 -2.52 2.37 -3.75
CA THR A 49 -1.92 1.26 -3.01
C THR A 49 -0.47 1.07 -3.44
N CYS A 50 0.45 1.21 -2.49
CA CYS A 50 1.83 0.79 -2.62
C CYS A 50 1.97 -0.66 -2.16
N VAL A 51 2.81 -1.45 -2.84
CA VAL A 51 3.03 -2.88 -2.56
C VAL A 51 4.52 -3.20 -2.49
N ALA A 52 4.92 -4.02 -1.52
CA ALA A 52 6.18 -4.74 -1.54
C ALA A 52 5.90 -6.25 -1.45
N SER A 53 6.42 -7.03 -2.41
CA SER A 53 6.07 -8.44 -2.56
C SER A 53 7.25 -9.29 -3.05
N GLY A 54 7.39 -10.49 -2.49
CA GLY A 54 8.30 -11.50 -3.04
C GLY A 54 9.76 -11.20 -2.77
N ASP A 55 10.59 -11.23 -3.83
CA ASP A 55 12.05 -11.10 -3.83
C ASP A 55 12.53 -9.74 -4.36
N PRO A 56 12.45 -8.71 -3.52
CA PRO A 56 11.25 -7.91 -3.40
C PRO A 56 11.02 -7.03 -4.64
N HIS A 57 9.84 -7.20 -5.23
CA HIS A 57 9.27 -6.31 -6.21
C HIS A 57 8.45 -5.24 -5.50
N TYR A 58 8.64 -3.98 -5.88
CA TYR A 58 7.91 -2.84 -5.36
C TYR A 58 7.01 -2.24 -6.43
N ASN A 59 5.86 -1.74 -6.00
CA ASN A 59 5.00 -0.86 -6.79
C ASN A 59 4.71 0.38 -5.93
N THR A 60 5.05 1.57 -6.45
CA THR A 60 4.74 2.85 -5.81
C THR A 60 3.25 3.18 -5.89
N PHE A 61 2.82 4.25 -5.21
CA PHE A 61 1.45 4.76 -5.34
C PHE A 61 1.10 5.21 -6.77
N ASP A 62 2.09 5.59 -7.59
CA ASP A 62 1.87 5.99 -8.99
C ASP A 62 2.09 4.84 -9.98
N ASN A 63 2.17 3.62 -9.45
CA ASN A 63 2.33 2.36 -10.19
C ASN A 63 3.70 2.20 -10.89
N ARG A 64 4.75 2.87 -10.42
CA ARG A 64 6.12 2.57 -10.85
C ARG A 64 6.56 1.25 -10.24
N ARG A 65 6.90 0.30 -11.12
CA ARG A 65 7.51 -0.98 -10.77
C ARG A 65 9.01 -0.84 -10.66
N TYR A 66 9.59 -1.42 -9.61
CA TYR A 66 11.03 -1.54 -9.49
C TYR A 66 11.43 -2.65 -8.52
N ASP A 67 12.66 -3.10 -8.66
CA ASP A 67 13.22 -4.17 -7.84
C ASP A 67 14.35 -3.59 -7.00
N PHE A 68 14.36 -3.94 -5.71
CA PHE A 68 15.37 -3.44 -4.79
C PHE A 68 15.70 -4.49 -3.73
N MET A 69 16.94 -4.98 -3.72
CA MET A 69 17.37 -6.09 -2.86
C MET A 69 17.98 -5.61 -1.54
N GLY A 70 17.35 -4.65 -0.87
CA GLY A 70 17.78 -4.11 0.41
C GLY A 70 17.54 -5.06 1.59
N THR A 71 18.46 -5.12 2.57
CA THR A 71 18.38 -6.03 3.74
C THR A 71 18.49 -5.32 5.09
N CYS A 72 18.15 -4.03 5.08
CA CYS A 72 18.11 -3.15 6.24
C CYS A 72 16.65 -2.83 6.60
N SER A 73 16.48 -1.82 7.45
CA SER A 73 15.18 -1.22 7.74
C SER A 73 14.95 0.00 6.86
N TYR A 74 13.81 0.08 6.18
CA TYR A 74 13.52 1.15 5.22
C TYR A 74 12.23 1.87 5.56
N LEU A 75 12.19 3.18 5.27
CA LEU A 75 10.95 3.95 5.28
C LEU A 75 10.16 3.66 4.01
N MET A 76 8.96 3.09 4.16
CA MET A 76 8.06 2.82 3.04
C MET A 76 7.25 4.06 2.68
N SER A 77 6.59 4.67 3.65
CA SER A 77 5.78 5.87 3.42
C SER A 77 5.54 6.64 4.71
N GLU A 78 5.64 7.96 4.62
CA GLU A 78 5.12 8.92 5.59
C GLU A 78 4.72 10.23 4.88
N PRO A 79 3.89 11.10 5.50
CA PRO A 79 3.69 12.45 5.01
C PRO A 79 4.96 13.31 5.14
N CYS A 80 5.43 13.85 4.02
CA CYS A 80 6.65 14.65 3.94
C CYS A 80 6.29 16.09 3.58
N ASN A 81 6.73 17.04 4.41
CA ASN A 81 6.50 18.47 4.20
C ASN A 81 5.02 18.95 4.24
N SER A 82 4.08 18.14 4.75
CA SER A 82 2.68 18.55 4.96
C SER A 82 2.19 18.26 6.38
N THR A 83 1.40 19.17 6.94
CA THR A 83 0.65 19.00 8.20
C THR A 83 -0.86 18.97 7.97
N ASP A 84 -1.30 18.92 6.71
CA ASP A 84 -2.72 19.02 6.34
C ASP A 84 -3.47 17.69 6.52
N VAL A 85 -2.72 16.60 6.68
CA VAL A 85 -3.23 15.24 6.91
C VAL A 85 -2.66 14.66 8.20
N PRO A 86 -3.37 13.74 8.88
CA PRO A 86 -2.83 13.05 10.04
C PRO A 86 -1.53 12.31 9.72
N HIS A 87 -0.55 12.44 10.61
CA HIS A 87 0.75 11.80 10.43
C HIS A 87 0.67 10.29 10.67
N PHE A 88 1.35 9.53 9.81
CA PHE A 88 1.70 8.12 10.00
C PHE A 88 3.08 7.88 9.41
N ALA A 89 3.77 6.82 9.83
CA ALA A 89 4.95 6.33 9.14
C ALA A 89 4.92 4.80 9.10
N VAL A 90 5.29 4.23 7.96
CA VAL A 90 5.40 2.77 7.78
C VAL A 90 6.84 2.42 7.47
N TYR A 91 7.40 1.50 8.24
CA TYR A 91 8.73 0.96 8.03
C TYR A 91 8.66 -0.55 7.77
N THR A 92 9.64 -1.04 7.02
CA THR A 92 9.85 -2.47 6.81
C THR A 92 11.24 -2.87 7.24
N ASP A 93 11.35 -4.03 7.87
CA ASP A 93 12.62 -4.73 8.01
C ASP A 93 12.73 -5.76 6.90
N ASN A 94 13.84 -5.77 6.16
CA ASN A 94 14.10 -6.77 5.15
C ASN A 94 15.19 -7.77 5.59
N GLU A 95 15.05 -9.04 5.22
CA GLU A 95 16.05 -10.08 5.49
C GLU A 95 16.36 -10.94 4.26
N ASN A 96 17.47 -11.68 4.32
CA ASN A 96 17.82 -12.65 3.28
C ASN A 96 16.88 -13.85 3.29
N ARG A 97 16.43 -14.27 2.11
CA ARG A 97 15.53 -15.41 1.94
C ARG A 97 16.29 -16.72 2.09
N TYR A 98 15.96 -17.48 3.13
CA TYR A 98 16.53 -18.82 3.40
C TYR A 98 18.08 -18.85 3.39
N ASN A 99 18.73 -17.83 3.94
CA ASN A 99 20.19 -17.66 3.91
C ASN A 99 20.79 -17.50 2.50
N ASN A 100 19.99 -17.25 1.46
CA ASN A 100 20.50 -16.83 0.16
C ASN A 100 20.82 -15.33 0.22
N PRO A 101 22.09 -14.92 0.08
CA PRO A 101 22.47 -13.51 0.13
C PRO A 101 22.05 -12.74 -1.13
N HIS A 102 21.44 -13.39 -2.12
CA HIS A 102 21.05 -12.76 -3.39
C HIS A 102 19.58 -12.32 -3.43
N ILE A 103 18.79 -12.65 -2.40
CA ILE A 103 17.35 -12.39 -2.38
C ILE A 103 16.96 -11.84 -1.02
N SER A 104 16.31 -10.68 -1.00
CA SER A 104 15.75 -10.08 0.20
C SER A 104 14.21 -10.07 0.17
N TYR A 105 13.57 -9.94 1.33
CA TYR A 105 12.11 -9.83 1.45
C TYR A 105 11.70 -9.24 2.80
N VAL A 106 10.46 -8.76 2.87
CA VAL A 106 9.88 -8.15 4.07
C VAL A 106 9.74 -9.17 5.21
N LYS A 107 10.45 -8.90 6.31
CA LYS A 107 10.45 -9.66 7.56
C LYS A 107 9.48 -9.09 8.60
N ALA A 108 9.35 -7.79 8.65
CA ALA A 108 8.46 -7.12 9.60
C ALA A 108 7.93 -5.82 9.02
N VAL A 109 6.76 -5.42 9.49
CA VAL A 109 6.13 -4.14 9.16
C VAL A 109 5.87 -3.39 10.45
N HIS A 110 6.28 -2.13 10.52
CA HIS A 110 6.12 -1.25 11.67
C HIS A 110 5.29 -0.03 11.28
N VAL A 111 4.15 0.17 11.94
CA VAL A 111 3.23 1.29 11.70
C VAL A 111 3.27 2.22 12.91
N HIS A 112 3.73 3.45 12.69
CA HIS A 112 3.80 4.51 13.68
C HIS A 112 2.63 5.46 13.44
N ALA A 113 1.68 5.52 14.36
CA ALA A 113 0.52 6.40 14.26
C ALA A 113 -0.05 6.70 15.64
N LEU A 114 -0.57 7.92 15.85
CA LEU A 114 -1.30 8.30 17.08
C LEU A 114 -0.55 7.95 18.39
N GLY A 115 0.78 8.08 18.39
CA GLY A 115 1.62 7.82 19.56
C GLY A 115 1.83 6.33 19.90
N VAL A 116 1.43 5.41 19.03
CA VAL A 116 1.69 3.97 19.16
C VAL A 116 2.50 3.43 18.00
N ILE A 117 3.30 2.41 18.29
CA ILE A 117 4.05 1.62 17.31
C ILE A 117 3.44 0.24 17.25
N VAL A 118 2.80 -0.10 16.13
CA VAL A 118 2.29 -1.44 15.85
C VAL A 118 3.29 -2.17 14.98
N SER A 119 3.87 -3.26 15.47
CA SER A 119 4.80 -4.09 14.70
C SER A 119 4.20 -5.45 14.41
N ILE A 120 4.19 -5.86 13.15
CA ILE A 120 3.77 -7.19 12.72
C ILE A 120 5.01 -7.92 12.23
N LEU A 121 5.46 -8.90 13.00
CA LEU A 121 6.64 -9.70 12.71
C LEU A 121 6.26 -10.91 11.86
N LYS A 122 7.24 -11.42 11.11
CA LYS A 122 7.14 -12.69 10.41
C LYS A 122 6.59 -13.82 11.30
N GLY A 123 5.74 -14.65 10.72
CA GLY A 123 4.99 -15.67 11.45
C GLY A 123 3.77 -15.13 12.20
N GLY A 124 3.51 -13.81 12.13
CA GLY A 124 2.27 -13.22 12.60
C GLY A 124 2.25 -12.74 14.05
N THR A 125 3.42 -12.58 14.68
CA THR A 125 3.48 -12.00 16.03
C THR A 125 3.22 -10.50 15.94
N VAL A 126 2.18 -10.03 16.63
CA VAL A 126 1.82 -8.61 16.70
C VAL A 126 2.32 -8.01 18.01
N GLN A 127 2.97 -6.86 17.91
CA GLN A 127 3.44 -6.06 19.05
C GLN A 127 2.84 -4.66 19.02
N VAL A 128 2.52 -4.14 20.21
CA VAL A 128 2.22 -2.71 20.42
C VAL A 128 3.26 -2.17 21.40
N ASN A 129 4.02 -1.17 20.97
CA ASN A 129 5.12 -0.56 21.74
C ASN A 129 6.09 -1.63 22.31
N GLY A 130 6.44 -2.62 21.48
CA GLY A 130 7.35 -3.73 21.84
C GLY A 130 6.73 -4.84 22.71
N THR A 131 5.45 -4.74 23.09
CA THR A 131 4.76 -5.77 23.87
C THR A 131 3.89 -6.65 22.97
N ASN A 132 4.06 -7.98 23.04
CA ASN A 132 3.23 -8.92 22.28
C ASN A 132 1.76 -8.82 22.70
N VAL A 133 0.86 -8.80 21.73
CA VAL A 133 -0.59 -8.70 21.94
C VAL A 133 -1.36 -9.72 21.11
N ASN A 134 -2.59 -10.01 21.51
CA ASN A 134 -3.55 -10.76 20.70
C ASN A 134 -4.47 -9.78 19.95
N ILE A 135 -4.89 -10.17 18.74
CA ILE A 135 -5.81 -9.39 17.89
C ILE A 135 -7.16 -10.14 17.74
N PRO A 136 -8.29 -9.45 17.50
CA PRO A 136 -8.42 -8.01 17.23
C PRO A 136 -8.15 -7.13 18.45
N LEU A 137 -7.58 -5.95 18.24
CA LEU A 137 -7.24 -4.99 19.29
C LEU A 137 -7.28 -3.56 18.75
N SER A 138 -7.78 -2.64 19.55
CA SER A 138 -7.70 -1.19 19.31
C SER A 138 -6.86 -0.53 20.41
N PRO A 139 -5.53 -0.37 20.23
CA PRO A 139 -4.66 0.11 21.32
C PRO A 139 -4.95 1.55 21.72
N VAL A 140 -5.38 2.38 20.78
CA VAL A 140 -5.82 3.77 20.98
C VAL A 140 -6.97 4.08 20.02
N SER A 141 -7.77 5.11 20.34
CA SER A 141 -8.83 5.58 19.45
C SER A 141 -8.25 5.96 18.08
N GLY A 142 -8.73 5.30 17.02
CA GLY A 142 -8.30 5.56 15.65
C GLY A 142 -7.26 4.59 15.10
N VAL A 143 -6.82 3.61 15.89
CA VAL A 143 -5.96 2.49 15.43
C VAL A 143 -6.68 1.18 15.72
N ASP A 144 -7.01 0.42 14.68
CA ASP A 144 -7.60 -0.90 14.79
C ASP A 144 -6.65 -1.95 14.17
N ILE A 145 -6.45 -3.06 14.88
CA ILE A 145 -5.59 -4.16 14.44
C ILE A 145 -6.41 -5.44 14.39
N PHE A 146 -6.48 -6.11 13.23
CA PHE A 146 -7.29 -7.31 13.05
C PHE A 146 -6.81 -8.17 11.87
N MET A 147 -7.36 -9.38 11.74
CA MET A 147 -7.13 -10.24 10.58
C MET A 147 -8.21 -10.00 9.51
N ALA A 148 -7.78 -9.73 8.27
CA ALA A 148 -8.63 -9.68 7.09
C ALA A 148 -8.16 -10.70 6.05
N GLY A 149 -8.86 -11.83 5.97
CA GLY A 149 -8.41 -12.98 5.19
C GLY A 149 -7.09 -13.53 5.75
N LYS A 150 -6.02 -13.51 4.94
CA LYS A 150 -4.68 -13.95 5.33
C LYS A 150 -3.78 -12.84 5.91
N HIS A 151 -4.27 -11.60 5.95
CA HIS A 151 -3.44 -10.44 6.26
C HIS A 151 -3.74 -9.91 7.67
N TYR A 152 -2.67 -9.64 8.41
CA TYR A 152 -2.68 -8.76 9.56
C TYR A 152 -2.88 -7.34 9.06
N THR A 153 -3.93 -6.68 9.54
CA THR A 153 -4.39 -5.37 9.06
C THR A 153 -4.31 -4.35 10.19
N VAL A 154 -3.63 -3.24 9.94
CA VAL A 154 -3.67 -2.02 10.77
C VAL A 154 -4.50 -1.00 10.00
N ALA A 155 -5.70 -0.70 10.49
CA ALA A 155 -6.56 0.33 9.93
C ALA A 155 -6.47 1.59 10.79
N LEU A 156 -6.15 2.71 10.15
CA LEU A 156 -6.13 4.03 10.75
C LEU A 156 -7.42 4.75 10.36
N ASN A 157 -8.10 5.36 11.33
CA ASN A 157 -9.39 6.02 11.12
C ASN A 157 -9.34 7.30 10.26
N PHE A 158 -8.18 7.61 9.67
CA PHE A 158 -7.94 8.73 8.78
C PHE A 158 -7.52 8.26 7.37
N GLY A 159 -8.00 7.08 6.95
CA GLY A 159 -7.94 6.65 5.56
C GLY A 159 -6.64 5.98 5.13
N VAL A 160 -5.87 5.46 6.09
CA VAL A 160 -4.65 4.67 5.82
C VAL A 160 -4.86 3.24 6.32
N THR A 161 -4.58 2.27 5.46
CA THR A 161 -4.65 0.84 5.80
C THR A 161 -3.35 0.16 5.44
N VAL A 162 -2.73 -0.52 6.40
CA VAL A 162 -1.51 -1.30 6.19
C VAL A 162 -1.85 -2.77 6.38
N ARG A 163 -1.45 -3.61 5.41
CA ARG A 163 -1.69 -5.06 5.46
C ARG A 163 -0.37 -5.80 5.25
N TYR A 164 -0.16 -6.86 6.02
CA TYR A 164 0.99 -7.76 5.89
C TYR A 164 0.53 -9.21 6.04
N ASP A 165 1.05 -10.11 5.19
CA ASP A 165 0.70 -11.54 5.23
C ASP A 165 1.47 -12.33 6.30
N GLY A 166 2.42 -11.70 7.00
CA GLY A 166 3.28 -12.37 7.97
C GLY A 166 4.43 -13.15 7.33
N ASN A 167 4.69 -12.95 6.03
CA ASN A 167 5.71 -13.68 5.29
C ASN A 167 6.54 -12.81 4.33
N HIS A 168 5.94 -12.24 3.29
CA HIS A 168 6.67 -11.51 2.23
C HIS A 168 5.85 -10.45 1.49
N TYR A 169 4.54 -10.34 1.75
CA TYR A 169 3.65 -9.45 1.03
C TYR A 169 3.08 -8.39 1.97
N MET A 170 3.32 -7.12 1.64
CA MET A 170 2.74 -6.01 2.35
C MET A 170 2.14 -4.98 1.38
N GLU A 171 1.07 -4.31 1.80
CA GLU A 171 0.48 -3.19 1.06
C GLU A 171 0.14 -2.03 2.01
N ILE A 172 0.35 -0.80 1.53
CA ILE A 172 -0.12 0.45 2.15
C ILE A 172 -1.17 1.01 1.21
N LYS A 173 -2.39 1.18 1.71
CA LYS A 173 -3.47 1.85 0.98
C LYS A 173 -3.76 3.19 1.64
N VAL A 174 -3.77 4.27 0.85
CA VAL A 174 -4.05 5.63 1.30
C VAL A 174 -5.22 6.23 0.50
N ILE A 175 -5.99 7.12 1.13
CA ILE A 175 -6.99 7.95 0.45
C ILE A 175 -6.32 9.11 -0.30
N LYS A 176 -7.02 9.66 -1.29
CA LYS A 176 -6.60 10.80 -2.12
C LYS A 176 -6.18 12.04 -1.32
N ASP A 177 -6.63 12.21 -0.08
CA ASP A 177 -6.21 13.33 0.76
C ASP A 177 -4.68 13.38 0.97
N TYR A 178 -3.97 12.26 0.81
CA TYR A 178 -2.51 12.15 0.88
C TYR A 178 -1.78 12.38 -0.46
N GLU A 179 -2.50 12.67 -1.55
CA GLU A 179 -1.91 13.00 -2.86
C GLU A 179 -0.93 14.19 -2.73
N ASP A 180 0.24 14.06 -3.37
CA ASP A 180 1.34 15.06 -3.37
C ASP A 180 1.86 15.43 -1.96
N LYS A 181 1.76 14.50 -1.00
CA LYS A 181 2.17 14.73 0.40
C LYS A 181 3.03 13.63 0.98
N LEU A 182 3.24 12.53 0.25
CA LEU A 182 3.98 11.38 0.77
C LEU A 182 5.43 11.41 0.31
N CYS A 183 6.27 10.64 0.98
CA CYS A 183 7.57 10.23 0.45
C CYS A 183 8.00 8.91 1.08
N GLY A 184 9.10 8.34 0.61
CA GLY A 184 9.61 7.01 0.99
C GLY A 184 9.73 6.10 -0.22
N LEU A 185 9.97 4.80 0.01
CA LEU A 185 10.03 3.80 -1.06
C LEU A 185 8.73 3.69 -1.88
N CYS A 186 7.59 4.14 -1.34
CA CYS A 186 6.31 4.13 -2.04
C CYS A 186 6.07 5.31 -2.99
N GLY A 187 7.04 6.21 -3.17
CA GLY A 187 6.87 7.41 -4.00
C GLY A 187 6.13 8.54 -3.29
N ASP A 188 5.78 9.58 -4.04
CA ASP A 188 5.16 10.82 -3.51
C ASP A 188 3.64 10.92 -3.73
N TYR A 189 3.08 10.01 -4.53
CA TYR A 189 1.65 9.90 -4.84
C TYR A 189 1.11 11.16 -5.53
N ASN A 190 1.81 11.64 -6.56
CA ASN A 190 1.44 12.83 -7.34
C ASN A 190 0.81 12.49 -8.71
N GLY A 191 0.82 11.21 -9.09
CA GLY A 191 0.28 10.69 -10.35
C GLY A 191 1.29 10.59 -11.51
N ASP A 192 2.55 10.97 -11.30
CA ASP A 192 3.65 10.83 -12.25
C ASP A 192 4.66 9.77 -11.77
N PRO A 193 4.64 8.54 -12.31
CA PRO A 193 5.61 7.54 -11.91
C PRO A 193 7.07 7.94 -12.21
N GLN A 194 7.34 8.93 -13.06
CA GLN A 194 8.71 9.22 -13.49
C GLN A 194 9.56 9.94 -12.44
N ASP A 195 8.95 10.60 -11.46
CA ASP A 195 9.64 11.30 -10.39
C ASP A 195 9.56 10.61 -9.01
N ASP A 196 8.94 9.43 -8.94
CA ASP A 196 8.85 8.59 -7.74
C ASP A 196 10.21 8.28 -7.06
N PHE A 197 11.32 8.32 -7.80
CA PHE A 197 12.66 8.03 -7.28
C PHE A 197 13.33 9.25 -6.63
N GLN A 198 12.58 10.00 -5.84
CA GLN A 198 13.09 11.09 -5.03
C GLN A 198 13.73 10.55 -3.74
N THR A 199 14.96 10.96 -3.47
CA THR A 199 15.66 10.69 -2.22
C THR A 199 15.12 11.55 -1.07
N PRO A 200 15.48 11.28 0.21
CA PRO A 200 15.10 12.16 1.33
C PRO A 200 15.53 13.63 1.19
N THR A 201 16.50 13.90 0.32
CA THR A 201 16.99 15.27 0.05
C THR A 201 16.23 15.97 -1.08
N GLY A 202 15.30 15.28 -1.74
CA GLY A 202 14.56 15.75 -2.91
C GLY A 202 15.30 15.57 -4.24
N GLU A 203 16.48 14.95 -4.24
CA GLU A 203 17.19 14.61 -5.48
C GLU A 203 16.49 13.43 -6.19
N LEU A 204 16.20 13.60 -7.48
CA LEU A 204 15.66 12.53 -8.33
C LEU A 204 16.79 11.68 -8.90
N VAL A 205 16.79 10.39 -8.55
CA VAL A 205 17.76 9.41 -9.07
C VAL A 205 17.12 8.48 -10.11
N GLN A 206 17.95 7.83 -10.92
CA GLN A 206 17.47 6.92 -11.98
C GLN A 206 17.64 5.44 -11.61
N ASN A 207 18.59 5.13 -10.73
CA ASN A 207 18.88 3.76 -10.33
C ASN A 207 17.99 3.36 -9.13
N PRO A 208 17.22 2.26 -9.22
CA PRO A 208 16.40 1.76 -8.12
C PRO A 208 17.20 1.47 -6.83
N ASN A 209 18.47 1.06 -6.94
CA ASN A 209 19.31 0.80 -5.79
C ASN A 209 19.73 2.11 -5.11
N ASP A 210 20.15 3.12 -5.87
CA ASP A 210 20.48 4.44 -5.30
C ASP A 210 19.27 5.03 -4.56
N PHE A 211 18.08 4.89 -5.15
CA PHE A 211 16.81 5.26 -4.52
C PHE A 211 16.56 4.44 -3.24
N GLY A 212 16.60 3.12 -3.34
CA GLY A 212 16.34 2.20 -2.24
C GLY A 212 17.26 2.41 -1.03
N HIS A 213 18.57 2.57 -1.28
CA HIS A 213 19.56 2.81 -0.23
C HIS A 213 19.39 4.18 0.43
N SER A 214 18.92 5.19 -0.29
CA SER A 214 18.70 6.52 0.27
C SER A 214 17.63 6.55 1.38
N TRP A 215 16.70 5.59 1.38
CA TRP A 215 15.64 5.44 2.37
C TRP A 215 15.95 4.46 3.50
N ASN A 216 17.21 4.02 3.63
CA ASN A 216 17.67 3.21 4.75
C ASN A 216 17.63 4.01 6.06
N THR A 217 16.99 3.44 7.09
CA THR A 217 16.84 4.05 8.43
C THR A 217 17.72 3.38 9.49
N ASP A 218 18.37 2.27 9.14
CA ASP A 218 19.33 1.57 10.01
C ASP A 218 20.76 2.04 9.70
N THR A 219 21.29 2.93 10.55
CA THR A 219 22.64 3.49 10.44
C THR A 219 23.75 2.47 10.64
N GLU A 220 23.46 1.34 11.28
CA GLU A 220 24.42 0.27 11.53
C GLU A 220 24.39 -0.81 10.44
N CYS A 221 23.42 -0.74 9.51
CA CYS A 221 23.29 -1.69 8.42
C CYS A 221 24.34 -1.45 7.32
N ASN A 222 25.54 -1.98 7.55
CA ASN A 222 26.65 -2.00 6.60
C ASN A 222 26.62 -3.27 5.75
N LYS A 223 25.55 -3.46 4.96
CA LYS A 223 25.43 -4.63 4.08
C LYS A 223 25.75 -4.26 2.63
N PRO A 224 26.61 -5.03 1.95
CA PRO A 224 26.93 -4.79 0.55
C PRO A 224 25.68 -5.00 -0.31
N ASP A 225 25.64 -4.30 -1.43
CA ASP A 225 24.57 -4.45 -2.42
C ASP A 225 24.44 -5.91 -2.82
N ILE A 226 23.20 -6.37 -2.78
CA ILE A 226 22.86 -7.68 -3.28
C ILE A 226 22.81 -7.59 -4.80
N VAL A 227 23.78 -8.22 -5.46
CA VAL A 227 23.67 -8.48 -6.90
C VAL A 227 22.55 -9.50 -7.07
N PRO A 228 21.47 -9.19 -7.80
CA PRO A 228 20.43 -10.17 -8.08
C PRO A 228 21.06 -11.41 -8.73
N PRO A 229 20.52 -12.62 -8.50
CA PRO A 229 20.97 -13.79 -9.23
C PRO A 229 20.88 -13.52 -10.74
N SER A 230 21.72 -14.19 -11.54
CA SER A 230 21.45 -14.25 -12.97
C SER A 230 20.03 -14.76 -13.19
N GLY A 231 19.32 -14.18 -14.16
CA GLY A 231 17.99 -14.64 -14.55
C GLY A 231 17.98 -16.11 -14.96
N CYS A 232 16.78 -16.63 -15.24
CA CYS A 232 16.61 -17.97 -15.78
C CYS A 232 17.45 -18.16 -17.06
N THR A 233 18.01 -19.36 -17.23
CA THR A 233 18.52 -19.80 -18.53
C THR A 233 17.37 -19.95 -19.53
N ASP A 234 17.66 -19.92 -20.84
CA ASP A 234 16.64 -20.09 -21.89
C ASP A 234 15.79 -21.38 -21.68
N ASP A 235 16.42 -22.49 -21.29
CA ASP A 235 15.74 -23.77 -21.02
C ASP A 235 14.82 -23.68 -19.78
N GLU A 236 15.22 -22.92 -18.75
CA GLU A 236 14.40 -22.69 -17.56
C GLU A 236 13.24 -21.74 -17.86
N GLU A 237 13.48 -20.71 -18.66
CA GLU A 237 12.44 -19.78 -19.11
C GLU A 237 11.37 -20.51 -19.91
N GLU A 238 11.75 -21.33 -20.91
CA GLU A 238 10.80 -22.14 -21.69
C GLU A 238 9.99 -23.09 -20.78
N LEU A 239 10.64 -23.70 -19.78
CA LEU A 239 9.96 -24.56 -18.83
C LEU A 239 8.94 -23.79 -17.99
N TYR A 240 9.33 -22.65 -17.41
CA TYR A 240 8.50 -21.88 -16.48
C TYR A 240 7.41 -21.06 -17.18
N GLU A 241 7.60 -20.68 -18.44
CA GLU A 241 6.56 -20.11 -19.31
C GLU A 241 5.53 -21.16 -19.76
N GLY A 242 5.81 -22.44 -19.56
CA GLY A 242 4.86 -23.51 -19.84
C GLY A 242 3.56 -23.44 -19.01
N PRO A 243 2.45 -24.02 -19.51
CA PRO A 243 1.14 -23.97 -18.84
C PRO A 243 1.08 -24.72 -17.50
N ALA A 244 2.09 -25.54 -17.19
CA ALA A 244 2.21 -26.21 -15.90
C ALA A 244 2.76 -25.30 -14.79
N TYR A 245 3.32 -24.14 -15.15
CA TYR A 245 3.95 -23.18 -14.24
C TYR A 245 3.31 -21.79 -14.42
N CYS A 246 4.07 -20.77 -14.82
CA CYS A 246 3.61 -19.38 -14.88
C CYS A 246 2.73 -19.12 -16.12
N GLY A 247 2.89 -19.90 -17.20
CA GLY A 247 2.15 -19.74 -18.45
C GLY A 247 0.63 -19.84 -18.34
N ILE A 248 0.12 -20.50 -17.28
CA ILE A 248 -1.33 -20.58 -17.04
C ILE A 248 -1.99 -19.21 -16.82
N ILE A 249 -1.22 -18.21 -16.38
CA ILE A 249 -1.70 -16.83 -16.18
C ILE A 249 -1.99 -16.18 -17.54
N LEU A 250 -1.22 -16.51 -18.58
CA LEU A 250 -1.35 -15.98 -19.94
C LEU A 250 -2.34 -16.76 -20.81
N ASP A 251 -2.75 -17.96 -20.41
CA ASP A 251 -3.67 -18.80 -21.18
C ASP A 251 -5.03 -18.11 -21.37
N SER A 252 -5.34 -17.74 -22.61
CA SER A 252 -6.57 -17.05 -23.02
C SER A 252 -7.82 -17.94 -22.94
N ASN A 253 -7.66 -19.26 -22.78
CA ASN A 253 -8.73 -20.19 -22.45
C ASN A 253 -8.60 -20.75 -21.02
N GLY A 254 -7.61 -20.25 -20.28
CA GLY A 254 -7.30 -20.68 -18.93
C GLY A 254 -8.24 -20.09 -17.88
N PRO A 255 -8.05 -20.46 -16.61
CA PRO A 255 -8.89 -20.01 -15.51
C PRO A 255 -8.86 -18.48 -15.29
N PHE A 256 -7.82 -17.79 -15.77
CA PHE A 256 -7.64 -16.35 -15.61
C PHE A 256 -8.11 -15.51 -16.81
N ALA A 257 -8.56 -16.14 -17.91
CA ALA A 257 -8.93 -15.45 -19.15
C ALA A 257 -9.97 -14.32 -18.96
N ALA A 258 -10.93 -14.51 -18.05
CA ALA A 258 -11.93 -13.49 -17.73
C ALA A 258 -11.34 -12.20 -17.12
N CYS A 259 -10.13 -12.25 -16.57
CA CYS A 259 -9.45 -11.13 -15.94
C CYS A 259 -8.56 -10.34 -16.91
N HIS A 260 -8.12 -10.94 -18.03
CA HIS A 260 -7.20 -10.30 -18.99
C HIS A 260 -7.70 -8.94 -19.52
N PRO A 261 -9.01 -8.69 -19.75
CA PRO A 261 -9.49 -7.37 -20.16
C PRO A 261 -9.43 -6.30 -19.06
N LYS A 262 -9.14 -6.69 -17.81
CA LYS A 262 -9.15 -5.81 -16.63
C LYS A 262 -7.76 -5.66 -16.01
N VAL A 263 -6.93 -6.69 -16.10
CA VAL A 263 -5.56 -6.74 -15.59
C VAL A 263 -4.69 -7.28 -16.71
N ASN A 264 -3.66 -6.53 -17.09
CA ASN A 264 -2.68 -7.01 -18.07
C ASN A 264 -1.95 -8.22 -17.47
N PRO A 265 -2.04 -9.42 -18.09
CA PRO A 265 -1.41 -10.61 -17.56
C PRO A 265 0.09 -10.71 -17.92
N ASN A 266 0.59 -9.84 -18.79
CA ASN A 266 2.02 -9.70 -19.15
C ASN A 266 2.76 -8.74 -18.21
#